data_AF-A0A1B0GW33-F1
#
_entry.id   AF-A0A1B0GW33-F1
#
_cell.length_a   1.000
_cell.length_b   1.000
_cell.length_c   1.000
_cell.angle_alpha   90.00
_cell.angle_beta   90.00
_cell.angle_gamma   90.00
#
_symmetry.space_group_name_H-M   'P 1'
#
loop_
_entity.id
_entity.type
_entity.pdbx_description
1 polymer ?
#
loop_
_entity_poly.entity_id
_entity_poly.type
_entity_poly.pdbx_seq_one_letter_code
_entity_poly.pdbx_strand_id
1 'polypeptide(L)'
;VTLAGMLEMGVSYLPVNQNWERYLAEAQGTYEELQREMKKSLMDLANDACQLLSGERYKEDPWLWDLEWDLQEFKQKKAKKVKKEPATASKLPIEGAGAPGDPMDQEDLGPCSEEEEFQQDVMARACLQKLKGTTELLPKRPQHLPGHPGWYRKLCPRLDDPAWTPGPSLLSLQMRVTPKLMALTWDGFPLHYSERHGWGYLVPGRRDNLAKLPTEPSSPCTGSTVSNRGSSS
;
A
#
# COMPACT_ATOMS: atom_id res chain seq x y z
N VAL A 1 -35.73 51.34 4.46
CA VAL A 1 -34.25 51.24 4.47
C VAL A 1 -33.79 51.52 3.06
N THR A 2 -32.93 52.52 2.91
CA THR A 2 -33.09 53.58 1.89
C THR A 2 -32.08 53.38 0.76
N LEU A 3 -32.53 53.44 -0.51
CA LEU A 3 -31.71 53.30 -1.73
C LEU A 3 -30.38 54.06 -1.67
N ALA A 4 -30.39 55.26 -1.09
CA ALA A 4 -29.20 56.09 -0.86
C ALA A 4 -28.11 55.39 -0.03
N GLY A 5 -28.48 54.62 1.00
CA GLY A 5 -27.54 53.85 1.80
C GLY A 5 -26.90 52.71 1.01
N MET A 6 -27.62 52.07 0.08
CA MET A 6 -27.01 51.06 -0.81
C MET A 6 -26.06 51.69 -1.82
N LEU A 7 -26.39 52.88 -2.33
CA LEU A 7 -25.52 53.64 -3.23
C LEU A 7 -24.22 54.03 -2.54
N GLU A 8 -24.28 54.53 -1.30
CA GLU A 8 -23.08 54.93 -0.55
C GLU A 8 -22.20 53.74 -0.15
N MET A 9 -22.82 52.60 0.20
CA MET A 9 -22.08 51.35 0.41
C MET A 9 -21.45 50.80 -0.89
N GLY A 10 -22.02 51.11 -2.06
CA GLY A 10 -21.46 50.74 -3.37
C GLY A 10 -20.25 51.57 -3.80
N VAL A 11 -19.92 52.65 -3.08
CA VAL A 11 -18.79 53.54 -3.38
C VAL A 11 -17.57 53.24 -2.49
N SER A 12 -17.59 52.14 -1.72
CA SER A 12 -16.43 51.74 -0.91
C SER A 12 -15.23 51.37 -1.78
N TYR A 13 -14.06 51.92 -1.47
CA TYR A 13 -12.78 51.52 -2.07
C TYR A 13 -11.86 50.94 -0.99
N LEU A 14 -11.13 49.88 -1.33
CA LEU A 14 -10.07 49.34 -0.47
C LEU A 14 -8.71 49.90 -0.92
N PRO A 15 -7.94 50.55 -0.04
CA PRO A 15 -6.58 50.94 -0.35
C PRO A 15 -5.69 49.69 -0.34
N VAL A 16 -5.09 49.38 -1.49
CA VAL A 16 -4.15 48.27 -1.64
C VAL A 16 -2.75 48.84 -1.86
N ASN A 17 -1.80 48.43 -1.02
CA ASN A 17 -0.37 48.78 -1.14
C ASN A 17 0.39 47.69 -1.89
N GLN A 18 1.63 47.97 -2.34
CA GLN A 18 2.55 46.96 -2.91
C GLN A 18 2.81 45.79 -1.94
N ASN A 19 2.65 46.01 -0.63
CA ASN A 19 2.73 44.97 0.41
C ASN A 19 1.66 43.88 0.26
N TRP A 20 0.56 44.14 -0.44
CA TRP A 20 -0.51 43.17 -0.65
C TRP A 20 -0.05 41.97 -1.50
N GLU A 21 0.75 42.21 -2.54
CA GLU A 21 1.33 41.14 -3.35
C GLU A 21 2.25 40.25 -2.53
N ARG A 22 3.08 40.87 -1.68
CA ARG A 22 3.94 40.16 -0.74
C ARG A 22 3.13 39.34 0.26
N TYR A 23 2.10 39.92 0.85
CA TYR A 23 1.20 39.21 1.77
C TYR A 23 0.53 38.00 1.09
N LEU A 24 0.03 38.16 -0.14
CA LEU A 24 -0.55 37.06 -0.90
C LEU A 24 0.48 35.97 -1.19
N ALA A 25 1.70 36.33 -1.59
CA ALA A 25 2.77 35.38 -1.85
C ALA A 25 3.19 34.61 -0.58
N GLU A 26 3.31 35.30 0.55
CA GLU A 26 3.63 34.68 1.85
C GLU A 26 2.48 33.78 2.34
N ALA A 27 1.22 34.21 2.21
CA ALA A 27 0.05 33.41 2.55
C ALA A 27 -0.06 32.15 1.67
N GLN A 28 0.22 32.27 0.37
CA GLN A 28 0.24 31.13 -0.54
C GLN A 28 1.39 30.17 -0.21
N GLY A 29 2.58 30.70 0.08
CA GLY A 29 3.75 29.89 0.46
C GLY A 29 3.53 29.10 1.75
N THR A 30 2.95 29.72 2.77
CA THR A 30 2.60 29.04 4.04
C THR A 30 1.56 27.94 3.84
N TYR A 31 0.54 28.17 3.00
CA TYR A 31 -0.42 27.13 2.64
C TYR A 31 0.24 25.93 1.95
N GLU A 32 1.11 26.18 0.97
CA GLU A 32 1.81 25.13 0.24
C GLU A 32 2.78 24.33 1.12
N GLU A 33 3.42 24.99 2.08
CA GLU A 33 4.25 24.34 3.10
C GLU A 33 3.41 23.39 3.97
N LEU A 34 2.32 23.88 4.57
CA LEU A 34 1.42 23.07 5.39
C LEU A 34 0.84 21.89 4.60
N GLN A 35 0.46 22.11 3.34
CA GLN A 35 0.00 21.03 2.47
C GLN A 35 1.08 19.97 2.21
N ARG A 36 2.34 20.38 2.00
CA ARG A 36 3.46 19.45 1.80
C ARG A 36 3.76 18.65 3.07
N GLU A 37 3.78 19.30 4.23
CA GLU A 37 4.00 18.63 5.52
C GLU A 37 2.90 17.61 5.82
N MET A 38 1.64 18.00 5.64
CA MET A 38 0.50 17.10 5.80
C MET A 38 0.61 15.90 4.86
N LYS A 39 0.92 16.10 3.58
CA LYS A 39 1.11 15.01 2.62
C LYS A 39 2.26 14.09 3.02
N LYS A 40 3.37 14.65 3.51
CA LYS A 40 4.52 13.86 3.98
C LYS A 40 4.14 12.99 5.17
N SER A 41 3.50 13.56 6.19
CA SER A 41 3.02 12.79 7.36
C SER A 41 2.06 11.67 6.95
N LEU A 42 1.17 11.93 6.00
CA LEU A 42 0.29 10.92 5.40
C LEU A 42 1.08 9.76 4.76
N MET A 43 2.14 10.10 4.01
CA MET A 43 2.97 9.11 3.33
C MET A 43 3.70 8.24 4.34
N ASP A 44 4.23 8.86 5.40
CA ASP A 44 4.92 8.15 6.49
C ASP A 44 3.95 7.17 7.19
N LEU A 45 2.74 7.61 7.53
CA LEU A 45 1.70 6.73 8.11
C LEU A 45 1.32 5.56 7.19
N ALA A 46 1.22 5.80 5.88
CA ALA A 46 0.95 4.73 4.91
C ALA A 46 2.10 3.74 4.79
N ASN A 47 3.35 4.21 4.85
CA ASN A 47 4.54 3.38 4.86
C ASN A 47 4.60 2.51 6.12
N ASP A 48 4.34 3.10 7.29
CA ASP A 48 4.32 2.40 8.58
C ASP A 48 3.22 1.34 8.62
N ALA A 49 2.02 1.68 8.14
CA ALA A 49 0.94 0.71 8.00
C ALA A 49 1.37 -0.47 7.12
N CYS A 50 2.04 -0.22 5.98
CA CYS A 50 2.49 -1.28 5.09
C CYS A 50 3.47 -2.27 5.75
N GLN A 51 4.26 -1.84 6.75
CA GLN A 51 5.19 -2.72 7.48
C GLN A 51 4.47 -3.77 8.33
N LEU A 52 3.23 -3.50 8.75
CA LEU A 52 2.39 -4.42 9.56
C LEU A 52 2.02 -5.71 8.81
N LEU A 53 2.20 -5.75 7.50
CA LEU A 53 1.99 -6.94 6.68
C LEU A 53 2.89 -8.11 7.11
N SER A 54 4.14 -7.83 7.52
CA SER A 54 5.14 -8.86 7.84
C SER A 54 4.77 -9.77 9.01
N GLY A 55 3.91 -9.31 9.93
CA GLY A 55 3.45 -10.08 11.09
C GLY A 55 1.94 -10.23 11.18
N GLU A 56 1.20 -9.96 10.10
CA GLU A 56 -0.28 -9.92 10.06
C GLU A 56 -0.95 -9.06 11.15
N ARG A 57 -0.19 -8.13 11.76
CA ARG A 57 -0.65 -7.29 12.87
C ARG A 57 -1.77 -6.34 12.49
N TYR A 58 -1.94 -6.09 11.20
CA TYR A 58 -3.06 -5.30 10.67
C TYR A 58 -4.44 -5.90 11.03
N LYS A 59 -4.53 -7.20 11.36
CA LYS A 59 -5.78 -7.85 11.78
C LYS A 59 -6.20 -7.44 13.20
N GLU A 60 -5.24 -7.07 14.04
CA GLU A 60 -5.47 -6.64 15.43
C GLU A 60 -5.92 -5.17 15.48
N ASP A 61 -5.62 -4.41 14.42
CA ASP A 61 -5.88 -2.98 14.33
C ASP A 61 -7.32 -2.70 13.83
N PRO A 62 -8.17 -2.02 14.64
CA PRO A 62 -9.55 -1.67 14.27
C PRO A 62 -9.71 -0.76 13.04
N TRP A 63 -8.68 -0.02 12.64
CA TRP A 63 -8.73 0.88 11.48
C TRP A 63 -8.29 0.20 10.19
N LEU A 64 -7.37 -0.77 10.27
CA LEU A 64 -6.69 -1.34 9.10
C LEU A 64 -7.17 -2.74 8.70
N TRP A 65 -7.89 -3.45 9.56
CA TRP A 65 -8.33 -4.85 9.31
C TRP A 65 -9.18 -5.04 8.05
N ASP A 66 -9.97 -4.03 7.68
CA ASP A 66 -10.94 -4.05 6.57
C ASP A 66 -10.32 -3.59 5.23
N LEU A 67 -9.02 -3.27 5.18
CA LEU A 67 -8.36 -2.86 3.94
C LEU A 67 -7.97 -4.06 3.06
N GLU A 68 -7.75 -3.82 1.77
CA GLU A 68 -7.34 -4.84 0.81
C GLU A 68 -5.85 -5.22 0.98
N TRP A 69 -5.55 -6.18 1.86
CA TRP A 69 -4.19 -6.67 2.13
C TRP A 69 -3.67 -7.72 1.13
N ASP A 70 -4.43 -8.03 0.08
CA ASP A 70 -4.07 -9.04 -0.91
C ASP A 70 -2.77 -8.70 -1.65
N LEU A 71 -1.86 -9.67 -1.68
CA LEU A 71 -0.60 -9.59 -2.42
C LEU A 71 -0.80 -10.03 -3.87
N GLN A 72 -0.22 -9.27 -4.79
CA GLN A 72 -0.15 -9.70 -6.17
C GLN A 72 0.93 -10.77 -6.32
N GLU A 73 0.50 -11.98 -6.68
CA GLU A 73 1.40 -13.10 -6.92
C GLU A 73 2.34 -12.81 -8.12
N PHE A 74 3.65 -12.86 -7.85
CA PHE A 74 4.66 -12.64 -8.86
C PHE A 74 4.79 -13.85 -9.80
N LYS A 75 4.09 -13.84 -10.93
CA LYS A 75 4.21 -14.89 -11.96
C LYS A 75 5.50 -14.77 -12.77
N GLN A 76 6.55 -15.46 -12.34
CA GLN A 76 7.78 -15.63 -13.14
C GLN A 76 7.51 -16.46 -14.39
N LYS A 77 8.23 -16.17 -15.48
CA LYS A 77 8.21 -17.07 -16.63
C LYS A 77 9.01 -18.31 -16.29
N LYS A 78 8.41 -19.48 -16.51
CA LYS A 78 9.15 -20.75 -16.45
C LYS A 78 10.31 -20.66 -17.45
N ALA A 79 11.52 -20.96 -16.98
CA ALA A 79 12.67 -21.15 -17.84
C ALA A 79 12.29 -22.17 -18.94
N LYS A 80 12.59 -21.85 -20.20
CA LYS A 80 12.49 -22.86 -21.27
C LYS A 80 13.45 -23.98 -20.91
N LYS A 81 12.93 -25.19 -20.66
CA LYS A 81 13.75 -26.40 -20.53
C LYS A 81 14.39 -26.65 -21.89
N VAL A 82 15.63 -26.23 -22.08
CA VAL A 82 16.49 -26.84 -23.09
C VAL A 82 16.76 -28.26 -22.59
N LYS A 83 16.44 -29.26 -23.42
CA LYS A 83 16.77 -30.67 -23.16
C LYS A 83 18.27 -30.74 -22.85
N LYS A 84 18.64 -31.09 -21.61
CA LYS A 84 20.00 -31.55 -21.30
C LYS A 84 20.04 -33.06 -21.51
N GLU A 85 20.95 -33.51 -22.37
CA GLU A 85 21.50 -34.87 -22.31
C GLU A 85 22.38 -35.05 -21.05
N PRO A 86 22.57 -36.28 -20.56
CA PRO A 86 23.30 -36.56 -19.33
C PRO A 86 24.81 -36.80 -19.53
N ALA A 87 25.53 -36.87 -18.40
CA ALA A 87 26.96 -37.16 -18.19
C ALA A 87 27.87 -35.91 -18.16
N THR A 88 28.85 -35.75 -17.27
CA THR A 88 29.67 -36.72 -16.52
C THR A 88 30.21 -36.08 -15.22
N ALA A 89 30.53 -36.92 -14.25
CA ALA A 89 31.05 -36.59 -12.93
C ALA A 89 32.43 -35.88 -12.92
N SER A 90 32.62 -34.96 -11.97
CA SER A 90 33.92 -34.64 -11.38
C SER A 90 33.72 -34.16 -9.94
N LYS A 91 34.31 -34.93 -9.01
CA LYS A 91 34.35 -34.68 -7.56
C LYS A 91 35.24 -33.48 -7.24
N LEU A 92 34.92 -32.73 -6.17
CA LEU A 92 35.92 -32.02 -5.37
C LEU A 92 35.92 -32.61 -3.94
N PRO A 93 37.09 -32.73 -3.29
CA PRO A 93 37.23 -33.43 -2.01
C PRO A 93 36.66 -32.64 -0.84
N ILE A 94 36.02 -33.37 0.07
CA ILE A 94 35.82 -33.00 1.48
C ILE A 94 37.07 -33.48 2.21
N GLU A 95 37.79 -32.55 2.83
CA GLU A 95 38.74 -32.85 3.91
C GLU A 95 38.25 -32.10 5.14
N GLY A 96 38.21 -32.81 6.27
CA GLY A 96 37.67 -32.31 7.52
C GLY A 96 38.68 -32.42 8.65
N ALA A 97 38.21 -31.90 9.79
CA ALA A 97 38.71 -32.04 11.16
C ALA A 97 39.75 -31.01 11.66
N GLY A 98 39.40 -30.35 12.76
CA GLY A 98 40.32 -29.61 13.62
C GLY A 98 39.61 -28.70 14.62
N ALA A 99 39.74 -28.99 15.91
CA ALA A 99 38.98 -28.49 17.07
C ALA A 99 39.37 -27.06 17.55
N PRO A 100 38.65 -26.47 18.53
CA PRO A 100 38.67 -25.03 18.85
C PRO A 100 39.75 -24.64 19.88
N GLY A 101 40.31 -23.43 19.72
CA GLY A 101 41.24 -22.79 20.64
C GLY A 101 41.00 -21.26 20.72
N ASP A 102 41.07 -20.76 21.94
CA ASP A 102 40.73 -19.43 22.51
C ASP A 102 41.44 -18.18 21.91
N PRO A 103 41.05 -16.94 22.31
CA PRO A 103 41.02 -15.75 21.47
C PRO A 103 42.11 -14.72 21.85
N MET A 104 42.83 -14.22 20.85
CA MET A 104 43.66 -13.01 20.85
C MET A 104 44.20 -12.92 19.41
N ASP A 105 44.10 -11.86 18.63
CA ASP A 105 44.04 -10.44 18.91
C ASP A 105 43.10 -9.76 17.90
N GLN A 106 42.35 -8.76 18.36
CA GLN A 106 41.55 -7.92 17.50
C GLN A 106 42.47 -6.86 16.88
N GLU A 107 43.20 -7.27 15.84
CA GLU A 107 43.94 -6.31 15.01
C GLU A 107 42.93 -5.54 14.14
N ASP A 108 42.98 -4.23 14.28
CA ASP A 108 42.20 -3.24 13.55
C ASP A 108 42.33 -3.49 12.04
N LEU A 109 41.21 -3.83 11.38
CA LEU A 109 41.16 -4.16 9.96
C LEU A 109 41.61 -2.94 9.14
N GLY A 110 42.83 -2.99 8.63
CA GLY A 110 43.37 -1.98 7.73
C GLY A 110 42.51 -1.81 6.47
N PRO A 111 42.76 -0.75 5.68
CA PRO A 111 42.10 -0.56 4.39
C PRO A 111 42.28 -1.81 3.52
N CYS A 112 41.18 -2.30 2.95
CA CYS A 112 41.12 -3.50 2.11
C CYS A 112 42.26 -3.49 1.08
N SER A 113 43.00 -4.59 0.96
CA SER A 113 44.16 -4.66 0.05
C SER A 113 43.72 -4.52 -1.42
N GLU A 114 44.57 -3.94 -2.28
CA GLU A 114 44.28 -3.74 -3.72
C GLU A 114 43.93 -5.05 -4.44
N GLU A 115 44.46 -6.18 -3.96
CA GLU A 115 44.13 -7.50 -4.46
C GLU A 115 42.75 -8.02 -4.03
N GLU A 116 42.28 -7.64 -2.84
CA GLU A 116 40.94 -7.95 -2.35
C GLU A 116 39.89 -7.11 -3.09
N GLU A 117 40.20 -5.85 -3.38
CA GLU A 117 39.35 -4.97 -4.20
C GLU A 117 39.23 -5.52 -5.63
N PHE A 118 40.33 -6.01 -6.23
CA PHE A 118 40.29 -6.67 -7.55
C PHE A 118 39.45 -7.95 -7.53
N GLN A 119 39.56 -8.78 -6.48
CA GLN A 119 38.74 -9.98 -6.32
C GLN A 119 37.26 -9.63 -6.13
N GLN A 120 36.96 -8.63 -5.32
CA GLN A 120 35.61 -8.07 -5.12
C GLN A 120 35.02 -7.64 -6.46
N ASP A 121 35.82 -6.97 -7.30
CA ASP A 121 35.44 -6.50 -8.63
C ASP A 121 35.13 -7.64 -9.59
N VAL A 122 35.98 -8.67 -9.63
CA VAL A 122 35.79 -9.85 -10.46
C VAL A 122 34.54 -10.62 -10.01
N MET A 123 34.35 -10.80 -8.70
CA MET A 123 33.17 -11.42 -8.13
C MET A 123 31.90 -10.61 -8.43
N ALA A 124 31.94 -9.28 -8.29
CA ALA A 124 30.83 -8.39 -8.60
C ALA A 124 30.46 -8.46 -10.09
N ARG A 125 31.45 -8.47 -10.99
CA ARG A 125 31.23 -8.63 -12.44
C ARG A 125 30.63 -9.99 -12.79
N ALA A 126 31.14 -11.08 -12.19
CA ALA A 126 30.57 -12.42 -12.37
C ALA A 126 29.13 -12.51 -11.85
N CYS A 127 28.86 -11.90 -10.69
CA CYS A 127 27.51 -11.77 -10.13
C CYS A 127 26.57 -11.00 -11.09
N LEU A 128 27.02 -9.86 -11.63
CA LEU A 128 26.26 -9.08 -12.60
C LEU A 128 25.97 -9.87 -13.87
N GLN A 129 26.92 -10.67 -14.37
CA GLN A 129 26.67 -11.54 -15.53
C GLN A 129 25.61 -12.61 -15.23
N LYS A 130 25.66 -13.22 -14.04
CA LYS A 130 24.61 -14.15 -13.58
C LYS A 130 23.25 -13.47 -13.49
N LEU A 131 23.18 -12.26 -12.93
CA LEU A 131 21.95 -11.47 -12.83
C LEU A 131 21.39 -11.12 -14.21
N LYS A 132 22.24 -10.68 -15.15
CA LYS A 132 21.87 -10.42 -16.55
C LYS A 132 21.29 -11.68 -17.22
N GLY A 133 21.86 -12.86 -16.95
CA GLY A 133 21.30 -14.13 -17.44
C GLY A 133 19.92 -14.48 -16.86
N THR A 134 19.63 -14.06 -15.62
CA THR A 134 18.33 -14.29 -14.97
C THR A 134 17.24 -13.31 -15.40
N THR A 135 17.58 -12.16 -16.00
CA THR A 135 16.60 -11.17 -16.52
C THR A 135 15.60 -11.78 -17.50
N GLU A 136 16.02 -12.77 -18.29
CA GLU A 136 15.15 -13.45 -19.26
C GLU A 136 13.96 -14.19 -18.62
N LEU A 137 14.04 -14.51 -17.33
CA LEU A 137 12.98 -15.17 -16.56
C LEU A 137 11.94 -14.18 -16.03
N LEU A 138 12.23 -12.88 -16.07
CA LEU A 138 11.33 -11.86 -15.56
C LEU A 138 10.09 -11.69 -16.47
N PRO A 139 8.95 -11.30 -15.87
CA PRO A 139 7.77 -10.91 -16.62
C PRO A 139 8.10 -9.82 -17.65
N LYS A 140 7.53 -9.93 -18.85
CA LYS A 140 7.70 -8.94 -19.94
C LYS A 140 7.19 -7.54 -19.55
N ARG A 141 6.18 -7.50 -18.69
CA ARG A 141 5.66 -6.26 -18.10
C ARG A 141 6.00 -6.29 -16.62
N PRO A 142 6.77 -5.31 -16.11
CA PRO A 142 7.04 -5.23 -14.68
C PRO A 142 5.70 -5.09 -13.95
N GLN A 143 5.55 -5.85 -12.87
CA GLN A 143 4.38 -5.73 -12.01
C GLN A 143 4.57 -4.47 -11.15
N HIS A 144 3.48 -3.74 -10.90
CA HIS A 144 3.54 -2.53 -10.09
C HIS A 144 3.66 -2.91 -8.62
N LEU A 145 4.83 -2.64 -8.04
CA LEU A 145 5.17 -2.88 -6.63
C LEU A 145 4.80 -4.30 -6.13
N PRO A 146 5.43 -5.36 -6.66
CA PRO A 146 5.18 -6.73 -6.22
C PRO A 146 5.56 -6.89 -4.74
N GLY A 147 4.69 -7.52 -3.94
CA GLY A 147 4.88 -7.70 -2.50
C GLY A 147 4.22 -6.66 -1.60
N HIS A 148 3.60 -5.61 -2.17
CA HIS A 148 2.80 -4.64 -1.41
C HIS A 148 1.29 -4.94 -1.46
N PRO A 149 0.52 -4.55 -0.42
CA PRO A 149 -0.92 -4.76 -0.39
C PRO A 149 -1.65 -3.95 -1.48
N GLY A 150 -2.83 -4.43 -1.90
CA GLY A 150 -3.61 -3.85 -2.99
C GLY A 150 -3.99 -2.38 -2.74
N TRP A 151 -4.39 -2.05 -1.50
CA TRP A 151 -4.73 -0.67 -1.15
C TRP A 151 -3.54 0.29 -1.29
N TYR A 152 -2.34 -0.12 -0.89
CA TYR A 152 -1.13 0.71 -0.93
C TYR A 152 -0.65 0.94 -2.37
N ARG A 153 -0.72 -0.11 -3.21
CA ARG A 153 -0.40 -0.01 -4.64
C ARG A 153 -1.25 1.03 -5.37
N LYS A 154 -2.53 1.16 -5.00
CA LYS A 154 -3.43 2.19 -5.57
C LYS A 154 -3.00 3.62 -5.23
N LEU A 155 -2.21 3.81 -4.16
CA LEU A 155 -1.72 5.13 -3.71
C LEU A 155 -0.40 5.53 -4.36
N CYS A 156 0.37 4.59 -4.89
CA CYS A 156 1.63 4.86 -5.55
C CYS A 156 1.41 5.12 -7.05
N PRO A 157 2.00 6.18 -7.64
CA PRO A 157 2.07 6.32 -9.08
C PRO A 157 2.75 5.11 -9.73
N ARG A 158 2.45 4.86 -11.01
CA ARG A 158 3.18 3.87 -11.80
C ARG A 158 4.54 4.43 -12.19
N LEU A 159 5.52 3.55 -12.34
CA LEU A 159 6.89 3.94 -12.70
C LEU A 159 6.98 4.67 -14.05
N ASP A 160 6.01 4.41 -14.94
CA ASP A 160 5.95 5.02 -16.27
C ASP A 160 5.39 6.46 -16.28
N ASP A 161 4.92 6.97 -15.14
CA ASP A 161 4.28 8.29 -15.02
C ASP A 161 5.32 9.41 -14.78
N PRO A 162 5.29 10.54 -15.51
CA PRO A 162 6.17 11.68 -15.24
C PRO A 162 6.04 12.27 -13.83
N ALA A 163 4.91 12.06 -13.14
CA ALA A 163 4.71 12.45 -11.74
C ALA A 163 5.19 11.38 -10.74
N TRP A 164 5.95 10.37 -11.19
CA TRP A 164 6.45 9.31 -10.32
C TRP A 164 7.33 9.87 -9.21
N THR A 165 6.98 9.48 -7.99
CA THR A 165 7.68 9.82 -6.77
C THR A 165 7.76 8.57 -5.92
N PRO A 166 8.85 8.38 -5.16
CA PRO A 166 8.96 7.24 -4.26
C PRO A 166 7.89 7.36 -3.16
N GLY A 167 7.14 6.28 -2.95
CA GLY A 167 6.10 6.21 -1.91
C GLY A 167 4.67 6.50 -2.39
N PRO A 168 3.71 6.59 -1.45
CA PRO A 168 2.28 6.71 -1.74
C PRO A 168 1.87 8.18 -1.92
N SER A 169 2.30 8.79 -3.04
CA SER A 169 2.13 10.23 -3.27
C SER A 169 0.74 10.67 -3.76
N LEU A 170 -0.10 9.74 -4.22
CA LEU A 170 -1.48 10.05 -4.65
C LEU A 170 -2.45 10.21 -3.47
N LEU A 171 -1.98 10.03 -2.24
CA LEU A 171 -2.81 10.06 -1.05
C LEU A 171 -3.31 11.49 -0.77
N SER A 172 -4.63 11.62 -0.58
CA SER A 172 -5.30 12.90 -0.30
C SER A 172 -6.32 12.75 0.83
N LEU A 173 -6.69 13.86 1.47
CA LEU A 173 -7.70 13.88 2.55
C LEU A 173 -9.08 13.37 2.10
N GLN A 174 -9.38 13.42 0.80
CA GLN A 174 -10.67 12.99 0.26
C GLN A 174 -10.77 11.46 0.13
N MET A 175 -9.65 10.74 0.22
CA MET A 175 -9.64 9.29 0.09
C MET A 175 -10.22 8.62 1.33
N ARG A 176 -11.00 7.55 1.12
CA ARG A 176 -11.61 6.76 2.22
C ARG A 176 -10.59 6.09 3.15
N VAL A 177 -9.37 5.88 2.65
CA VAL A 177 -8.28 5.24 3.42
C VAL A 177 -7.62 6.25 4.37
N THR A 178 -7.63 7.54 4.05
CA THR A 178 -6.93 8.59 4.82
C THR A 178 -7.45 8.70 6.27
N PRO A 179 -8.76 8.79 6.53
CA PRO A 179 -9.28 8.75 7.90
C PRO A 179 -8.87 7.53 8.71
N LYS A 180 -8.75 6.37 8.05
CA LYS A 180 -8.34 5.12 8.68
C LYS A 180 -6.85 5.14 9.02
N LEU A 181 -5.98 5.59 8.11
CA LEU A 181 -4.54 5.73 8.34
C LEU A 181 -4.21 6.73 9.45
N MET A 182 -4.98 7.81 9.57
CA MET A 182 -4.83 8.81 10.63
C MET A 182 -5.40 8.35 11.98
N ALA A 183 -5.92 7.12 12.07
CA ALA A 183 -6.60 6.59 13.25
C ALA A 183 -7.67 7.55 13.82
N LEU A 184 -8.48 8.16 12.94
CA LEU A 184 -9.51 9.10 13.36
C LEU A 184 -10.54 8.42 14.27
N THR A 185 -10.89 9.11 15.34
CA THR A 185 -11.86 8.68 16.34
C THR A 185 -13.02 9.65 16.44
N TRP A 186 -14.20 9.12 16.78
CA TRP A 186 -15.37 9.88 17.15
C TRP A 186 -15.86 9.39 18.51
N ASP A 187 -15.93 10.29 19.51
CA ASP A 187 -16.33 9.95 20.89
C ASP A 187 -15.51 8.78 21.50
N GLY A 188 -14.22 8.71 21.15
CA GLY A 188 -13.32 7.63 21.59
C GLY A 188 -13.43 6.32 20.80
N PHE A 189 -14.29 6.25 19.78
CA PHE A 189 -14.49 5.05 18.96
C PHE A 189 -13.84 5.18 17.57
N PRO A 190 -13.26 4.09 17.01
CA PRO A 190 -12.67 4.08 15.67
C PRO A 190 -13.70 4.43 14.58
N LEU A 191 -13.34 5.33 13.66
CA LEU A 191 -14.16 5.63 12.50
C LEU A 191 -14.07 4.51 11.45
N HIS A 192 -15.22 4.07 10.94
CA HIS A 192 -15.33 3.01 9.94
C HIS A 192 -16.32 3.40 8.83
N TYR A 193 -15.99 3.03 7.60
CA TYR A 193 -16.84 3.26 6.44
C TYR A 193 -17.48 1.93 6.01
N SER A 194 -18.80 1.90 5.95
CA SER A 194 -19.57 0.78 5.38
C SER A 194 -20.23 1.22 4.08
N GLU A 195 -20.25 0.36 3.06
CA GLU A 195 -20.90 0.68 1.78
C GLU A 195 -22.39 0.96 1.90
N ARG A 196 -23.07 0.32 2.86
CA ARG A 196 -24.52 0.44 3.04
C ARG A 196 -24.93 1.71 3.80
N HIS A 197 -24.15 2.11 4.79
CA HIS A 197 -24.51 3.17 5.75
C HIS A 197 -23.59 4.39 5.69
N GLY A 198 -22.52 4.34 4.89
CA GLY A 198 -21.51 5.38 4.83
C GLY A 198 -20.59 5.38 6.05
N TRP A 199 -20.18 6.56 6.48
CA TRP A 199 -19.30 6.74 7.64
C TRP A 199 -20.06 6.55 8.96
N GLY A 200 -19.49 5.74 9.84
CA GLY A 200 -19.93 5.54 11.22
C GLY A 200 -18.73 5.25 12.12
N TYR A 201 -18.99 4.87 13.36
CA TYR A 201 -17.95 4.51 14.33
C TYR A 201 -18.24 3.13 14.93
N LEU A 202 -17.17 2.41 15.29
CA LEU A 202 -17.26 1.06 15.82
C LEU A 202 -17.42 1.08 17.34
N VAL A 203 -18.58 0.68 17.83
CA VAL A 203 -18.84 0.52 19.27
C VAL A 203 -18.72 -0.96 19.65
N PRO A 204 -17.75 -1.35 20.48
CA PRO A 204 -17.63 -2.71 20.96
C PRO A 204 -18.91 -3.20 21.65
N GLY A 205 -19.37 -4.40 21.32
CA GLY A 205 -20.47 -5.07 22.02
C GLY A 205 -21.89 -4.70 21.58
N ARG A 206 -22.08 -3.69 20.71
CA ARG A 206 -23.41 -3.36 20.16
C ARG A 206 -23.76 -4.29 18.98
N ARG A 207 -24.84 -5.06 19.09
CA ARG A 207 -25.27 -6.04 18.05
C ARG A 207 -26.55 -5.67 17.32
N ASP A 208 -27.16 -4.54 17.64
CA ASP A 208 -28.49 -4.14 17.16
C ASP A 208 -28.59 -4.05 15.63
N ASN A 209 -27.46 -3.78 14.95
CA ASN A 209 -27.36 -3.66 13.49
C ASN A 209 -27.10 -4.99 12.76
N LEU A 210 -26.75 -6.08 13.46
CA LEU A 210 -26.42 -7.37 12.85
C LEU A 210 -27.66 -8.21 12.51
N ALA A 211 -28.80 -7.94 13.14
CA ALA A 211 -29.99 -8.79 13.09
C ALA A 211 -30.99 -8.48 11.96
N LYS A 212 -30.72 -7.50 11.09
CA LYS A 212 -31.63 -7.14 9.97
C LYS A 212 -30.95 -7.31 8.61
N LEU A 213 -30.51 -8.53 8.30
CA LEU A 213 -30.45 -8.94 6.90
C LEU A 213 -31.90 -9.22 6.46
N PRO A 214 -32.40 -8.68 5.34
CA PRO A 214 -33.70 -9.05 4.83
C PRO A 214 -33.66 -10.55 4.55
N THR A 215 -34.45 -11.31 5.28
CA THR A 215 -34.79 -12.66 4.90
C THR A 215 -35.51 -12.53 3.56
N GLU A 216 -34.85 -12.90 2.47
CA GLU A 216 -35.52 -13.23 1.21
C GLU A 216 -36.78 -14.05 1.58
N PRO A 217 -38.00 -13.67 1.16
CA PRO A 217 -39.14 -14.49 1.43
C PRO A 217 -38.93 -15.81 0.68
N SER A 218 -38.60 -16.85 1.45
CA SER A 218 -38.66 -18.23 1.03
C SER A 218 -40.08 -18.48 0.51
N SER A 219 -40.23 -18.53 -0.81
CA SER A 219 -41.40 -19.09 -1.47
C SER A 219 -41.64 -20.48 -0.88
N PRO A 220 -42.79 -20.75 -0.24
CA PRO A 220 -43.07 -22.07 0.29
C PRO A 220 -43.35 -23.01 -0.89
N CYS A 221 -42.37 -23.85 -1.21
CA CYS A 221 -42.58 -25.05 -2.00
C CYS A 221 -42.62 -26.24 -1.04
N THR A 222 -43.80 -26.86 -0.95
CA THR A 222 -44.13 -28.27 -0.63
C THR A 222 -45.60 -28.28 -0.23
N GLY A 223 -46.51 -29.09 -0.79
CA GLY A 223 -46.43 -30.21 -1.70
C GLY A 223 -47.54 -31.22 -1.34
N SER A 224 -47.97 -32.00 -2.34
CA SER A 224 -48.75 -33.26 -2.25
C SER A 224 -50.29 -33.13 -2.38
N THR A 225 -50.91 -33.38 -3.54
CA THR A 225 -51.20 -34.68 -4.23
C THR A 225 -52.48 -35.35 -3.73
N VAL A 226 -53.51 -35.47 -4.59
CA VAL A 226 -54.15 -36.73 -5.04
C VAL A 226 -55.40 -36.46 -5.90
N SER A 227 -55.46 -37.20 -7.01
CA SER A 227 -56.46 -37.44 -8.05
C SER A 227 -57.95 -37.48 -7.70
N ASN A 228 -58.83 -37.14 -8.66
CA ASN A 228 -59.73 -38.15 -9.26
C ASN A 228 -60.33 -37.75 -10.63
N ARG A 229 -60.58 -38.77 -11.45
CA ARG A 229 -61.18 -38.77 -12.81
C ARG A 229 -62.69 -38.47 -12.79
N GLY A 230 -63.24 -38.07 -13.94
CA GLY A 230 -64.66 -38.26 -14.25
C GLY A 230 -65.16 -37.53 -15.49
N SER A 231 -65.43 -38.30 -16.55
CA SER A 231 -66.10 -37.90 -17.81
C SER A 231 -67.62 -37.70 -17.65
N SER A 232 -68.26 -37.18 -18.70
CA SER A 232 -69.72 -37.01 -18.97
C SER A 232 -70.38 -35.80 -18.27
N SER A 233 -71.20 -34.97 -18.92
CA SER A 233 -72.11 -35.13 -20.07
C SER A 233 -72.10 -33.95 -21.03
#